data_AF-A0A952QE16-F1
#
_entry.id   AF-A0A952QE16-F1
#
_cell.length_a   1.000
_cell.length_b   1.000
_cell.length_c   1.000
_cell.angle_alpha   90.00
_cell.angle_beta   90.00
_cell.angle_gamma   90.00
#
_symmetry.space_group_name_H-M   'P 1'
#
loop_
_entity.id
_entity.type
_entity.pdbx_description
1 polymer ?
#
loop_
_entity_poly.entity_id
_entity_poly.type
_entity_poly.pdbx_seq_one_letter_code
_entity_poly.pdbx_strand_id
1 'polypeptide(L)' 'MAKRNLKVVRLIEPELCLECRFAKTAEVELEDGTFQRMIHCRRLDCDNWDYQSAEPAKQILDEDQAA' A
#
# COMPACT_ATOMS: atom_id res chain seq x y z
N MET A 1 6.61 4.56 -17.32
CA MET A 1 5.96 3.79 -16.23
C MET A 1 4.49 4.13 -16.23
N ALA A 2 3.59 3.15 -16.37
CA ALA A 2 2.16 3.41 -16.25
C ALA A 2 1.88 3.97 -14.85
N LYS A 3 1.16 5.10 -14.75
CA LYS A 3 0.70 5.67 -13.48
C LYS A 3 -0.13 4.60 -12.78
N ARG A 4 0.47 3.86 -11.84
CA ARG A 4 -0.26 2.94 -10.96
C ARG A 4 -1.18 3.83 -10.11
N ASN A 5 -2.49 3.57 -10.15
CA ASN A 5 -3.44 4.25 -9.27
C ASN A 5 -3.24 3.74 -7.84
N LEU A 6 -2.19 4.25 -7.19
CA LEU A 6 -1.83 3.93 -5.82
C LEU A 6 -2.75 4.69 -4.87
N LYS A 7 -3.29 3.96 -3.90
CA LYS A 7 -4.14 4.52 -2.85
C LYS A 7 -3.61 4.04 -1.51
N VAL A 8 -3.50 4.96 -0.57
CA VAL A 8 -3.34 4.66 0.85
C VAL A 8 -4.72 4.51 1.45
N VAL A 9 -4.93 3.44 2.20
CA VAL A 9 -6.19 3.14 2.88
C VAL A 9 -5.87 2.67 4.30
N ARG A 10 -6.82 2.84 5.21
CA ARG A 10 -6.81 2.15 6.49
C ARG A 10 -7.16 0.67 6.30
N LEU A 11 -6.57 -0.17 7.14
CA LEU A 11 -6.91 -1.58 7.22
C LEU A 11 -7.98 -1.79 8.29
N ILE A 12 -8.96 -2.64 8.01
CA ILE A 12 -10.02 -2.98 8.97
C ILE A 12 -9.41 -3.87 10.07
N GLU A 13 -8.66 -4.90 9.67
CA GLU A 13 -7.94 -5.84 10.52
C GLU A 13 -6.46 -5.89 10.12
N PRO A 14 -5.59 -5.04 10.70
CA PRO A 14 -4.18 -4.95 10.31
C PRO A 14 -3.39 -6.24 10.47
N GLU A 15 -3.71 -7.04 11.49
CA GLU A 15 -2.97 -8.28 11.79
C GLU A 15 -3.11 -9.33 10.68
N LEU A 16 -4.28 -9.41 10.02
CA LEU A 16 -4.48 -10.31 8.88
C LEU A 16 -3.55 -9.99 7.71
N CYS A 17 -3.20 -8.71 7.54
CA CYS A 17 -2.29 -8.31 6.47
C CYS A 17 -0.83 -8.64 6.78
N LEU A 18 -0.44 -8.82 8.05
CA LEU A 18 0.92 -9.22 8.41
C LEU A 18 1.21 -10.69 8.03
N GLU A 19 0.17 -11.53 8.02
CA GLU A 19 0.26 -12.95 7.65
C GLU A 19 -0.13 -13.22 6.17
N CYS A 20 -0.62 -12.19 5.47
CA CYS A 20 -1.11 -12.34 4.10
C CYS A 20 0.05 -12.40 3.09
N ARG A 21 0.13 -13.49 2.32
CA ARG A 21 1.16 -13.68 1.26
C ARG A 21 1.17 -12.60 0.16
N PHE A 22 0.11 -11.81 0.04
CA PHE A 22 -0.04 -10.75 -0.97
C PHE A 22 0.34 -9.36 -0.44
N ALA A 23 0.52 -9.24 0.88
CA ALA A 23 0.92 -8.04 1.56
C ALA A 23 2.43 -8.07 1.81
N LYS A 24 3.10 -6.97 1.51
CA LYS A 24 4.52 -6.76 1.84
C LYS A 24 4.67 -5.41 2.52
N THR A 25 5.74 -5.22 3.27
CA THR A 25 6.09 -3.90 3.76
C THR A 25 6.82 -3.13 2.67
N ALA A 26 6.48 -1.87 2.46
CA ALA A 26 7.14 -0.98 1.49
C ALA A 26 7.25 0.44 2.05
N GLU A 27 8.15 1.24 1.48
CA GLU A 27 8.17 2.68 1.74
C GLU A 27 7.27 3.40 0.73
N VAL A 28 6.38 4.25 1.23
CA VAL A 28 5.40 4.98 0.43
C VAL A 28 5.66 6.46 0.55
N GLU A 29 5.79 7.14 -0.58
CA GLU A 29 5.80 8.60 -0.66
C GLU A 29 4.35 9.10 -0.66
N LEU A 30 3.99 9.82 0.38
CA LEU A 30 2.69 10.49 0.52
C LEU A 30 2.65 11.79 -0.31
N GLU A 31 1.48 12.40 -0.43
CA GLU A 31 1.33 13.65 -1.21
C GLU A 31 2.13 14.83 -0.65
N ASP A 32 2.38 14.84 0.65
CA ASP A 32 3.19 15.86 1.32
C ASP A 32 4.71 15.67 1.11
N GLY A 33 5.11 14.61 0.38
CA GLY A 33 6.50 14.25 0.11
C GLY A 33 7.20 13.52 1.27
N THR A 34 6.46 13.18 2.33
CA THR A 34 7.00 12.33 3.40
C THR A 34 7.02 10.87 2.97
N PHE A 35 7.99 10.12 3.50
CA PHE A 35 8.08 8.67 3.32
C PHE A 35 7.62 7.97 4.58
N GLN A 36 6.71 7.01 4.42
CA GLN A 36 6.23 6.18 5.51
C GLN A 36 6.33 4.70 5.17
N ARG A 37 6.75 3.90 6.15
CA ARG A 37 6.76 2.45 6.04
C ARG A 37 5.34 1.92 6.25
N MET A 38 4.76 1.30 5.22
CA MET A 38 3.37 0.85 5.20
C MET A 38 3.25 -0.56 4.63
N ILE A 39 2.07 -1.16 4.81
CA ILE A 39 1.72 -2.42 4.15
C ILE A 39 1.24 -2.10 2.73
N HIS A 40 1.98 -2.59 1.74
CA HIS A 40 1.56 -2.62 0.35
C HIS A 40 0.85 -3.94 0.04
N CYS A 41 -0.47 -3.87 -0.13
CA CYS A 41 -1.29 -5.00 -0.55
C CYS A 41 -1.47 -4.99 -2.07
N ARG A 42 -1.14 -6.12 -2.73
CA ARG A 42 -1.28 -6.27 -4.20
C ARG A 42 -2.54 -7.03 -4.63
N ARG A 43 -3.39 -7.42 -3.68
CA ARG A 43 -4.60 -8.19 -3.94
C ARG A 43 -5.74 -7.27 -4.37
N LEU A 44 -6.11 -7.30 -5.65
CA LEU A 44 -7.11 -6.37 -6.22
C LEU A 44 -8.54 -6.56 -5.67
N ASP A 45 -8.83 -7.73 -5.11
CA ASP A 45 -10.12 -8.12 -4.53
C ASP A 45 -10.08 -8.18 -2.98
N CYS A 46 -9.16 -7.45 -2.34
CA CYS A 46 -9.07 -7.45 -0.88
C CYS A 46 -10.23 -6.67 -0.25
N ASP A 47 -10.92 -7.31 0.69
CA ASP A 47 -12.02 -6.79 1.48
C ASP A 47 -11.56 -6.14 2.80
N ASN A 48 -10.31 -6.34 3.20
CA ASN A 48 -9.72 -5.76 4.42
C ASN A 48 -9.38 -4.26 4.29
N TRP A 49 -9.74 -3.62 3.18
CA TRP A 49 -9.47 -2.22 2.91
C TRP A 49 -10.67 -1.36 3.25
N ASP A 50 -10.46 -0.33 4.08
CA ASP A 50 -11.46 0.72 4.26
C ASP A 50 -11.35 1.73 3.12
N TYR A 51 -12.09 1.50 2.04
CA TYR A 51 -12.14 2.40 0.88
C TYR A 51 -12.68 3.80 1.19
N GLN A 52 -13.40 4.01 2.30
CA GLN A 52 -13.87 5.34 2.69
C GLN A 52 -12.70 6.23 3.14
N SER A 53 -11.59 5.62 3.54
CA SER A 53 -10.35 6.30 3.94
C SER A 53 -9.32 6.46 2.81
N ALA A 54 -9.73 6.25 1.55
CA ALA A 54 -8.79 6.21 0.44
C ALA A 54 -8.20 7.60 0.12
N GLU A 55 -6.89 7.71 0.26
CA GLU A 55 -6.08 8.87 -0.09
C GLU A 55 -5.10 8.51 -1.22
N PRO A 56 -4.76 9.44 -2.12
CA PRO A 56 -3.78 9.18 -3.17
C PRO A 56 -2.37 8.97 -2.59
N ALA A 57 -1.60 8.08 -3.20
CA ALA A 57 -0.16 7.92 -2.93
C ALA A 57 0.63 8.33 -4.16
N LYS A 58 1.78 8.97 -3.97
CA LYS A 58 2.60 9.47 -5.06
C LYS A 58 3.49 8.38 -5.64
N GLN A 59 4.16 7.62 -4.77
CA GLN A 59 5.09 6.58 -5.18
C GLN A 59 5.20 5.47 -4.12
N ILE A 60 5.49 4.25 -4.56
CA ILE A 60 5.93 3.16 -3.68
C ILE A 60 7.35 2.75 -4.08
N LEU A 61 8.19 2.59 -3.07
CA LEU A 61 9.51 1.98 -3.13
C LEU A 61 9.41 0.57 -2.51
N ASP A 62 9.20 -0.42 -3.37
CA ASP A 62 9.32 -1.84 -3.02
C ASP A 62 10.76 -2.29 -3.27
N GLU A 63 11.39 -2.96 -2.30
CA GLU A 63 12.71 -3.58 -2.46
C GLU A 63 12.76 -4.60 -3.62
N ASP A 64 11.60 -5.15 -4.00
CA ASP A 64 11.43 -6.13 -5.08
C ASP A 64 11.53 -5.52 -6.50
N GLN A 65 11.51 -4.18 -6.65
CA GLN A 65 11.62 -3.50 -7.96
C GLN A 65 13.07 -3.26 -8.40
N ALA A 66 14.07 -3.75 -7.65
CA ALA A 66 15.49 -3.57 -7.92
C ALA A 66 16.18 -4.78 -8.64
N ALA A 67 15.41 -5.73 -9.19
CA ALA A 67 15.92 -6.91 -9.89
C ALA A 67 15.55 -6.92 -11.38
#